data_AF-A0A3D0ZXB9-F1
#
_entry.id   AF-A0A3D0ZXB9-F1
#
_cell.length_a   1.000
_cell.length_b   1.000
_cell.length_c   1.000
_cell.angle_alpha   90.00
_cell.angle_beta   90.00
_cell.angle_gamma   90.00
#
_symmetry.space_group_name_H-M   'P 1'
#
loop_
_entity.id
_entity.type
_entity.pdbx_description
1 polymer ?
#
loop_
_entity_poly.entity_id
_entity_poly.type
_entity_poly.pdbx_seq_one_letter_code
_entity_poly.pdbx_strand_id
1 'polypeptide(L)'
;MPVPSYDWQRPRYDPEISNFDRVYCFVQYWVITAAGLAAVLSGSDISYSLSVTVFLIIAVSFFAHGRMLEGRSDAQRIEWIRLAALCLIAVLAPSAWHEWQIIFSVSLLAYAASCGATMILLQRLSIMSRRHPSFEAAQN
;
A
#
# COMPACT_ATOMS: atom_id res chain seq x y z
N MET A 1 35.04 17.19 -22.97
CA MET A 1 33.70 16.60 -23.15
C MET A 1 32.69 17.64 -22.67
N PRO A 2 31.68 18.04 -23.45
CA PRO A 2 30.71 19.02 -22.98
C PRO A 2 29.89 18.41 -21.83
N VAL A 3 29.80 19.13 -20.72
CA VAL A 3 28.98 18.74 -19.57
C VAL A 3 27.52 18.89 -19.98
N PRO A 4 26.64 17.88 -19.77
CA PRO A 4 25.23 18.03 -20.09
C PRO A 4 24.67 19.24 -19.33
N SER A 5 24.23 20.26 -20.06
CA SER A 5 23.53 21.40 -19.47
C SER A 5 22.28 20.86 -18.80
N TYR A 6 22.16 21.05 -17.49
CA TYR A 6 20.96 20.72 -16.74
C TYR A 6 19.79 21.50 -17.35
N ASP A 7 19.02 20.82 -18.17
CA ASP A 7 17.98 21.41 -18.99
C ASP A 7 16.78 21.67 -18.06
N TRP A 8 16.74 22.85 -17.46
CA TRP A 8 15.68 23.32 -16.56
C TRP A 8 14.31 23.35 -17.24
N GLN A 9 14.28 23.21 -18.58
CA GLN A 9 13.11 23.08 -19.42
C GLN A 9 12.53 21.67 -19.47
N ARG A 10 13.20 20.66 -18.88
CA ARG A 10 12.59 19.34 -18.71
C ARG A 10 11.40 19.47 -17.78
N PRO A 11 10.19 19.03 -18.20
CA PRO A 11 9.05 18.99 -17.30
C PRO A 11 9.43 18.22 -16.04
N ARG A 12 9.24 18.82 -14.86
CA ARG A 12 9.39 18.11 -13.59
C ARG A 12 8.49 16.88 -13.67
N TYR A 13 9.03 15.69 -13.34
CA TYR A 13 8.25 14.46 -13.31
C TYR A 13 7.13 14.63 -12.27
N ASP A 14 5.92 14.90 -12.75
CA ASP A 14 4.70 15.09 -11.96
C ASP A 14 3.61 14.17 -12.52
N PRO A 15 3.67 12.87 -12.22
CA PRO A 15 2.67 11.93 -12.68
C PRO A 15 1.31 12.29 -12.04
N GLU A 16 0.26 12.26 -12.85
CA GLU A 16 -1.11 12.50 -12.37
C GLU A 16 -1.53 11.36 -11.43
N ILE A 17 -1.56 11.65 -10.13
CA ILE A 17 -2.01 10.72 -9.10
C ILE A 17 -3.41 11.14 -8.67
N SER A 18 -4.34 10.18 -8.65
CA SER A 18 -5.68 10.40 -8.14
C SER A 18 -5.65 10.85 -6.68
N ASN A 19 -6.48 11.83 -6.31
CA ASN A 19 -6.64 12.25 -4.91
C ASN A 19 -7.02 11.07 -4.00
N PHE A 20 -7.74 10.08 -4.53
CA PHE A 20 -8.06 8.87 -3.80
C PHE A 20 -6.83 8.03 -3.44
N ASP A 21 -5.90 7.83 -4.39
CA ASP A 21 -4.67 7.05 -4.16
C ASP A 21 -3.78 7.76 -3.13
N ARG A 22 -3.76 9.11 -3.15
CA ARG A 22 -3.06 9.92 -2.15
C ARG A 22 -3.63 9.71 -0.74
N VAL A 23 -4.95 9.82 -0.57
CA VAL A 23 -5.61 9.63 0.73
C VAL A 23 -5.46 8.19 1.21
N TYR A 24 -5.61 7.22 0.32
CA TYR A 24 -5.41 5.80 0.61
C TYR A 24 -4.00 5.53 1.14
N CYS A 25 -2.96 5.97 0.42
CA CYS A 25 -1.57 5.80 0.85
C CYS A 25 -1.30 6.52 2.17
N PHE A 26 -1.86 7.71 2.38
CA PHE A 26 -1.71 8.45 3.63
C PHE A 26 -2.28 7.67 4.83
N VAL A 27 -3.50 7.15 4.71
CA VAL A 27 -4.13 6.36 5.78
C VAL A 27 -3.34 5.07 6.03
N GLN A 28 -2.93 4.37 4.96
CA GLN A 28 -2.13 3.15 5.11
C GLN A 28 -0.77 3.40 5.75
N TYR A 29 -0.12 4.52 5.44
CA TYR A 29 1.14 4.92 6.06
C TYR A 29 0.99 5.08 7.57
N TRP A 30 -0.08 5.72 8.04
CA TRP A 30 -0.38 5.84 9.46
C TRP A 30 -0.60 4.48 10.14
N VAL A 31 -1.35 3.58 9.50
CA VAL A 31 -1.58 2.22 10.02
C VAL A 31 -0.28 1.44 10.13
N ILE A 32 0.56 1.45 9.07
CA ILE A 32 1.86 0.77 9.06
C ILE A 32 2.80 1.36 10.12
N THR A 33 2.81 2.67 10.29
CA THR A 33 3.63 3.35 11.32
C THR A 33 3.18 2.96 12.73
N ALA A 34 1.86 2.94 12.98
CA ALA A 34 1.31 2.49 14.26
C ALA A 34 1.63 1.02 14.53
N ALA A 35 1.55 0.16 13.51
CA ALA A 35 1.94 -1.25 13.62
C ALA A 35 3.44 -1.42 13.94
N GLY A 36 4.31 -0.63 13.30
CA GLY A 36 5.73 -0.60 13.61
C GLY A 36 6.01 -0.17 15.05
N LEU A 37 5.32 0.87 15.53
CA LEU A 37 5.44 1.30 16.92
C LEU A 37 4.98 0.22 17.90
N ALA A 38 3.84 -0.43 17.62
CA ALA A 38 3.35 -1.54 18.43
C ALA A 38 4.36 -2.69 18.47
N ALA A 39 4.98 -3.04 17.35
CA ALA A 39 6.00 -4.08 17.29
C ALA A 39 7.23 -3.77 18.13
N VAL A 40 7.67 -2.49 18.15
CA VAL A 40 8.79 -2.05 19.00
C VAL A 40 8.42 -2.10 20.48
N LEU A 41 7.20 -1.67 20.83
CA LEU A 41 6.70 -1.70 22.22
C LEU A 41 6.53 -3.12 22.75
N SER A 42 6.17 -4.07 21.89
CA SER A 42 6.06 -5.50 22.23
C SER A 42 7.39 -6.25 22.09
N GLY A 43 8.50 -5.56 21.84
CA GLY A 43 9.79 -6.17 21.44
C GLY A 43 10.37 -7.19 22.42
N SER A 44 10.04 -7.12 23.72
CA SER A 44 10.44 -8.12 24.72
C SER A 44 9.63 -9.42 24.66
N ASP A 45 8.42 -9.36 24.08
CA ASP A 45 7.40 -10.41 24.19
C ASP A 45 7.21 -11.19 22.88
N ILE A 46 7.87 -10.73 21.80
CA ILE A 46 7.79 -11.33 20.46
C ILE A 46 9.06 -12.08 20.10
N SER A 47 8.90 -13.27 19.51
CA SER A 47 10.04 -14.04 19.00
C SER A 47 10.80 -13.28 17.91
N TYR A 48 12.11 -13.47 17.82
CA TYR A 48 12.96 -12.83 16.82
C TYR A 48 12.45 -13.03 15.37
N SER A 49 12.01 -14.24 15.03
CA SER A 49 11.48 -14.56 13.69
C SER A 49 10.19 -13.79 13.37
N LEU A 50 9.33 -13.56 14.36
CA LEU A 50 8.14 -12.74 14.21
C LEU A 50 8.53 -11.27 13.99
N SER A 51 9.48 -10.73 14.76
CA SER A 51 9.97 -9.36 14.62
C SER A 51 10.53 -9.08 13.22
N VAL A 52 11.33 -10.01 12.69
CA VAL A 52 11.87 -9.91 11.32
C VAL A 52 10.74 -9.95 10.28
N THR A 53 9.74 -10.82 10.47
CA THR A 53 8.58 -10.92 9.57
C THR A 53 7.79 -9.62 9.55
N VAL A 54 7.50 -9.03 10.72
CA VAL A 54 6.81 -7.74 10.84
C VAL A 54 7.61 -6.63 10.16
N PHE A 55 8.92 -6.58 10.40
CA PHE A 55 9.80 -5.61 9.74
C PHE A 55 9.74 -5.73 8.21
N LEU A 56 9.80 -6.95 7.67
CA LEU A 56 9.70 -7.17 6.22
C LEU A 56 8.33 -6.76 5.66
N ILE A 57 7.24 -7.06 6.37
CA ILE A 57 5.89 -6.62 5.99
C ILE A 57 5.81 -5.09 5.90
N ILE A 58 6.38 -4.39 6.89
CA ILE A 58 6.42 -2.93 6.94
C ILE A 58 7.25 -2.38 5.78
N ALA A 59 8.46 -2.92 5.55
CA ALA A 59 9.35 -2.50 4.49
C ALA A 59 8.73 -2.68 3.09
N VAL A 60 8.12 -3.84 2.82
CA VAL A 60 7.44 -4.12 1.56
C VAL A 60 6.20 -3.22 1.39
N SER A 61 5.50 -2.90 2.48
CA SER A 61 4.37 -1.97 2.42
C SER A 61 4.82 -0.56 2.04
N PHE A 62 5.88 -0.03 2.64
CA PHE A 62 6.43 1.27 2.23
C PHE A 62 6.91 1.27 0.79
N PHE A 63 7.51 0.18 0.32
CA PHE A 63 7.85 0.04 -1.09
C PHE A 63 6.60 0.16 -1.98
N ALA A 64 5.54 -0.62 -1.70
CA ALA A 64 4.30 -0.56 -2.47
C ALA A 64 3.65 0.84 -2.46
N HIS A 65 3.63 1.51 -1.29
CA HIS A 65 3.14 2.89 -1.16
C HIS A 65 3.95 3.88 -1.98
N GLY A 66 5.28 3.75 -1.96
CA GLY A 66 6.16 4.58 -2.78
C GLY A 66 5.86 4.45 -4.26
N ARG A 67 5.64 3.21 -4.75
CA ARG A 67 5.26 2.95 -6.16
C ARG A 67 3.92 3.60 -6.52
N MET A 68 2.96 3.60 -5.60
CA MET A 68 1.65 4.23 -5.81
C MET A 68 1.75 5.75 -5.83
N LEU A 69 2.58 6.33 -4.97
CA LEU A 69 2.89 7.77 -4.94
C LEU A 69 3.77 8.23 -6.11
N GLU A 70 4.46 7.32 -6.80
CA GLU A 70 5.10 7.60 -8.09
C GLU A 70 4.09 7.58 -9.26
N GLY A 71 2.81 7.27 -9.02
CA GLY A 71 1.77 7.24 -10.06
C GLY A 71 2.02 6.21 -11.16
N ARG A 72 2.74 5.12 -10.86
CA ARG A 72 3.16 4.16 -11.88
C ARG A 72 2.06 3.15 -12.20
N SER A 73 2.02 2.73 -13.47
CA SER A 73 0.98 1.84 -13.99
C SER A 73 0.98 0.44 -13.37
N ASP A 74 2.08 0.01 -12.77
CA ASP A 74 2.23 -1.25 -12.06
C ASP A 74 1.89 -1.18 -10.57
N ALA A 75 1.68 0.01 -10.01
CA ALA A 75 1.45 0.20 -8.57
C ALA A 75 0.24 -0.60 -8.06
N GLN A 76 -0.87 -0.59 -8.80
CA GLN A 76 -2.05 -1.38 -8.43
C GLN A 76 -1.78 -2.89 -8.43
N ARG A 77 -0.96 -3.39 -9.37
CA ARG A 77 -0.60 -4.81 -9.41
C ARG A 77 0.27 -5.19 -8.21
N ILE A 78 1.24 -4.34 -7.87
CA ILE A 78 2.09 -4.53 -6.69
C ILE A 78 1.25 -4.54 -5.41
N GLU A 79 0.26 -3.65 -5.30
CA GLU A 79 -0.64 -3.63 -4.14
C GLU A 79 -1.46 -4.92 -4.02
N TRP A 80 -2.00 -5.44 -5.12
CA TRP A 80 -2.69 -6.74 -5.09
C TRP A 80 -1.77 -7.89 -4.69
N ILE A 81 -0.53 -7.90 -5.20
CA ILE A 81 0.47 -8.90 -4.80
C ILE A 81 0.77 -8.79 -3.30
N ARG A 82 0.91 -7.56 -2.78
CA ARG A 82 1.10 -7.32 -1.34
C ARG A 82 -0.07 -7.87 -0.54
N LEU A 83 -1.31 -7.56 -0.90
CA LEU A 83 -2.50 -8.06 -0.20
C LEU A 83 -2.58 -9.60 -0.22
N ALA A 84 -2.28 -10.23 -1.36
CA ALA A 84 -2.21 -11.69 -1.46
C ALA A 84 -1.12 -12.28 -0.54
N ALA A 85 0.05 -11.65 -0.49
CA ALA A 85 1.13 -12.05 0.41
C ALA A 85 0.73 -11.90 1.89
N LEU A 86 0.05 -10.82 2.27
CA LEU A 86 -0.45 -10.63 3.65
C LEU A 86 -1.46 -11.70 4.05
N CYS A 87 -2.39 -12.05 3.16
CA CYS A 87 -3.34 -13.15 3.39
C CYS A 87 -2.61 -14.49 3.54
N LEU A 88 -1.63 -14.78 2.68
CA LEU A 88 -0.85 -16.01 2.77
C LEU A 88 -0.08 -16.08 4.10
N ILE A 89 0.57 -15.01 4.51
CA ILE A 89 1.27 -14.93 5.80
C ILE A 89 0.29 -15.14 6.95
N ALA A 90 -0.90 -14.54 6.90
CA ALA A 90 -1.90 -14.73 7.95
C ALA A 90 -2.40 -16.18 8.05
N VAL A 91 -2.54 -16.88 6.92
CA VAL A 91 -2.93 -18.31 6.92
C VAL A 91 -1.80 -19.21 7.43
N LEU A 92 -0.55 -18.86 7.16
CA LEU A 92 0.62 -19.64 7.58
C LEU A 92 1.11 -19.28 9.00
N ALA A 93 0.75 -18.13 9.55
CA ALA A 93 1.20 -17.69 10.86
C ALA A 93 0.89 -18.68 12.00
N PRO A 94 -0.26 -19.38 12.04
CA PRO A 94 -0.56 -20.39 13.07
C PRO A 94 0.43 -21.55 13.14
N SER A 95 1.03 -21.95 12.00
CA SER A 95 1.99 -23.05 11.99
C SER A 95 3.39 -22.62 12.43
N ALA A 96 3.69 -21.31 12.37
CA ALA A 96 5.02 -20.77 12.69
C ALA A 96 5.11 -20.15 14.11
N TRP A 97 4.04 -19.55 14.63
CA TRP A 97 4.08 -18.79 15.89
C TRP A 97 2.88 -19.05 16.80
N HIS A 98 3.01 -19.97 17.75
CA HIS A 98 1.88 -20.42 18.57
C HIS A 98 1.36 -19.39 19.60
N GLU A 99 2.22 -18.50 20.10
CA GLU A 99 1.91 -17.55 21.19
C GLU A 99 1.05 -16.37 20.69
N TRP A 100 1.35 -15.85 19.50
CA TRP A 100 0.74 -14.62 18.95
C TRP A 100 -0.11 -14.86 17.69
N GLN A 101 -0.27 -16.11 17.26
CA GLN A 101 -0.92 -16.49 15.98
C GLN A 101 -2.29 -15.85 15.77
N ILE A 102 -3.20 -15.90 16.75
CA ILE A 102 -4.60 -15.50 16.53
C ILE A 102 -4.68 -13.99 16.29
N ILE A 103 -4.09 -13.20 17.20
CA ILE A 103 -4.12 -11.74 17.14
C ILE A 103 -3.42 -11.28 15.86
N PHE A 104 -2.22 -11.80 15.58
CA PHE A 104 -1.47 -11.43 14.39
C PHE A 104 -2.20 -11.76 13.09
N SER A 105 -2.75 -12.97 12.96
CA SER A 105 -3.43 -13.42 11.74
C SER A 105 -4.73 -12.66 11.49
N VAL A 106 -5.53 -12.45 12.54
CA VAL A 106 -6.80 -11.71 12.43
C VAL A 106 -6.53 -10.24 12.10
N SER A 107 -5.56 -9.61 12.74
CA SER A 107 -5.17 -8.22 12.44
C SER A 107 -4.68 -8.07 10.99
N LEU A 108 -3.87 -9.00 10.50
CA LEU A 108 -3.41 -9.02 9.10
C LEU A 108 -4.57 -9.18 8.12
N LEU A 109 -5.48 -10.13 8.37
CA LEU A 109 -6.64 -10.35 7.50
C LEU A 109 -7.61 -9.16 7.51
N ALA A 110 -7.88 -8.59 8.69
CA ALA A 110 -8.72 -7.41 8.81
C ALA A 110 -8.12 -6.24 8.01
N TYR A 111 -6.81 -5.99 8.18
CA TYR A 111 -6.10 -4.97 7.43
C TYR A 111 -6.13 -5.24 5.91
N ALA A 112 -5.82 -6.47 5.47
CA ALA A 112 -5.85 -6.84 4.07
C ALA A 112 -7.26 -6.70 3.46
N ALA A 113 -8.30 -7.07 4.21
CA ALA A 113 -9.70 -6.92 3.80
C ALA A 113 -10.11 -5.45 3.68
N SER A 114 -9.74 -4.59 4.64
CA SER A 114 -9.99 -3.14 4.56
C SER A 114 -9.32 -2.50 3.33
N CYS A 115 -8.08 -2.89 3.06
CA CYS A 115 -7.33 -2.40 1.90
C CYS A 115 -7.89 -2.93 0.57
N GLY A 116 -8.27 -4.21 0.52
CA GLY A 116 -8.92 -4.78 -0.65
C GLY A 116 -10.29 -4.13 -0.94
N ALA A 117 -11.09 -3.89 0.09
CA ALA A 117 -12.41 -3.25 -0.04
C ALA A 117 -12.30 -1.82 -0.59
N THR A 118 -11.35 -1.04 -0.07
CA THR A 118 -11.08 0.33 -0.55
C THR A 118 -10.57 0.30 -2.00
N MET A 119 -9.64 -0.59 -2.35
CA MET A 119 -9.18 -0.77 -3.74
C MET A 119 -10.30 -1.14 -4.71
N ILE A 120 -11.21 -2.04 -4.32
CA ILE A 120 -12.38 -2.40 -5.14
C ILE A 120 -13.29 -1.18 -5.33
N LEU A 121 -13.51 -0.38 -4.28
CA LEU A 121 -14.28 0.85 -4.35
C LEU A 121 -13.64 1.84 -5.34
N LEU A 122 -12.31 2.02 -5.29
CA LEU A 122 -11.58 2.88 -6.23
C LEU A 122 -11.75 2.42 -7.68
N GLN A 123 -11.64 1.11 -7.93
CA GLN A 123 -11.87 0.56 -9.25
C GLN A 123 -13.30 0.85 -9.73
N ARG A 124 -14.31 0.67 -8.87
CA ARG A 124 -15.72 0.97 -9.21
C ARG A 124 -15.95 2.44 -9.51
N LEU A 125 -15.42 3.35 -8.68
CA LEU A 125 -15.51 4.79 -8.89
C LEU A 125 -14.82 5.21 -10.18
N SER A 126 -13.64 4.67 -10.47
CA SER A 126 -12.90 4.96 -11.71
C SER A 126 -13.65 4.49 -12.96
N ILE A 127 -14.33 3.33 -12.90
CA ILE A 127 -15.15 2.80 -14.00
C ILE A 127 -16.38 3.69 -14.22
N MET A 128 -17.02 4.18 -13.16
CA MET A 128 -18.18 5.07 -13.27
C MET A 128 -17.81 6.44 -13.84
N SER A 129 -16.69 7.02 -13.40
CA SER A 129 -16.16 8.29 -13.94
C SER A 129 -15.88 8.19 -15.44
N ARG A 130 -15.30 7.08 -15.92
CA ARG A 130 -15.07 6.86 -17.36
C ARG A 130 -16.35 6.68 -18.20
N ARG A 131 -17.50 6.37 -17.58
CA ARG A 131 -18.78 6.17 -18.29
C ARG A 131 -19.57 7.46 -18.52
N HIS A 132 -19.23 8.57 -17.86
CA HIS A 132 -19.88 9.87 -18.06
C HIS A 132 -18.92 10.96 -18.59
N PRO A 133 -18.28 10.79 -19.78
CA PRO A 133 -17.52 11.86 -20.40
C PRO A 133 -18.41 12.93 -21.08
N SER A 134 -19.73 12.72 -21.18
CA SER A 134 -20.62 13.46 -22.08
C SER A 134 -21.23 14.75 -21.53
N PHE A 135 -20.94 15.15 -20.28
CA PHE A 135 -21.49 16.39 -19.70
C PHE A 135 -20.55 17.59 -19.78
N GLU A 136 -19.22 17.38 -19.88
CA GLU A 136 -18.26 18.48 -19.98
C GLU A 136 -18.03 18.95 -21.44
N ALA A 137 -18.25 18.08 -22.43
CA ALA A 137 -18.14 18.44 -23.85
C ALA A 137 -19.29 19.32 -24.38
N ALA A 138 -20.33 19.57 -23.57
CA ALA A 138 -21.48 20.40 -23.94
C ALA A 138 -21.44 21.82 -23.31
N GLN A 139 -20.38 22.15 -22.57
CA GLN A 139 -20.22 23.45 -21.89
C GLN A 139 -18.97 24.24 -22.30
N ASN A 140 -18.15 23.74 -23.23
CA ASN A 140 -17.04 24.48 -23.84
C ASN A 140 -17.33 24.79 -25.31
#